data_AF-A0A381EGW4-F1
#
_entry.id   AF-A0A381EGW4-F1
#
_cell.length_a   1.000
_cell.length_b   1.000
_cell.length_c   1.000
_cell.angle_alpha   90.00
_cell.angle_beta   90.00
_cell.angle_gamma   90.00
#
_symmetry.space_group_name_H-M   'P 1'
#
loop_
_entity.id
_entity.type
_entity.pdbx_description
1 polymer ?
#
loop_
_entity_poly.entity_id
_entity_poly.type
_entity_poly.pdbx_seq_one_letter_code
_entity_poly.pdbx_strand_id
1 'polypeptide(L)'
;MDFIKEANLITKQALSTKCLSLFSEARIFGIQKTRKLVLFFKNEAGLIFFKKDKEAFLKRLRIEYKKNKEFYMQNDFIFYQVEAKSVKEIKHRDEESERILEKGIEKLSLIIEKQKERKNNAIPA
;
A
#
# COMPACT_ATOMS: atom_id res chain seq x y z
N MET A 1 -1.45 -4.37 10.49
CA MET A 1 -0.98 -3.02 10.06
C MET A 1 -1.87 -2.51 8.94
N ASP A 2 -2.30 -1.26 8.99
CA ASP A 2 -3.04 -0.63 7.88
C ASP A 2 -2.04 -0.04 6.88
N PHE A 3 -1.84 -0.74 5.76
CA PHE A 3 -0.86 -0.38 4.74
C PHE A 3 -1.16 0.96 4.08
N ILE A 4 -2.44 1.33 3.96
CA ILE A 4 -2.83 2.60 3.34
C ILE A 4 -2.49 3.75 4.29
N LYS A 5 -2.83 3.62 5.58
CA LYS A 5 -2.44 4.64 6.58
C LYS A 5 -0.93 4.82 6.65
N GLU A 6 -0.18 3.73 6.67
CA GLU A 6 1.29 3.83 6.75
C GLU A 6 1.90 4.42 5.48
N ALA A 7 1.47 3.97 4.29
CA ALA A 7 1.97 4.51 3.03
C ALA A 7 1.73 6.01 2.93
N ASN A 8 0.57 6.48 3.41
CA ASN A 8 0.28 7.90 3.52
C ASN A 8 1.17 8.61 4.53
N LEU A 9 1.39 8.03 5.71
CA LEU A 9 2.21 8.63 6.75
C LEU A 9 3.66 8.86 6.28
N ILE A 10 4.33 7.80 5.83
CA ILE A 10 5.73 7.88 5.40
C ILE A 10 5.90 8.79 4.17
N THR A 11 4.92 8.78 3.27
CA THR A 11 4.92 9.67 2.10
C THR A 11 4.82 11.14 2.52
N LYS A 12 3.89 11.47 3.43
CA LYS A 12 3.71 12.85 3.92
C LYS A 12 4.96 13.37 4.62
N GLN A 13 5.66 12.53 5.36
CA GLN A 13 6.93 12.88 6.01
C GLN A 13 8.06 13.16 5.00
N ALA A 14 8.03 12.49 3.84
CA ALA A 14 9.07 12.63 2.81
C ALA A 14 8.78 13.72 1.75
N LEU A 15 7.52 14.15 1.59
CA LEU A 15 7.13 15.15 0.60
C LEU A 15 7.63 16.56 0.97
N SER A 16 8.00 17.34 -0.04
CA SER A 16 8.17 18.78 0.12
C SER A 16 6.82 19.47 0.34
N THR A 17 6.81 20.62 1.01
CA THR A 17 5.57 21.38 1.30
C THR A 17 4.74 21.65 0.05
N LYS A 18 5.39 21.95 -1.09
CA LYS A 18 4.72 22.17 -2.38
C LYS A 18 4.05 20.91 -2.93
N CYS A 19 4.71 19.75 -2.84
CA CYS A 19 4.10 18.51 -3.29
C CYS A 19 3.01 18.03 -2.32
N LEU A 20 3.17 18.28 -1.02
CA LEU A 20 2.22 17.90 0.03
C LEU A 20 0.85 18.56 -0.14
N SER A 21 0.78 19.83 -0.54
CA SER A 21 -0.50 20.53 -0.75
C SER A 21 -1.34 19.91 -1.89
N LEU A 22 -0.65 19.34 -2.89
CA LEU A 22 -1.24 18.72 -4.08
C LEU A 22 -1.39 17.20 -3.94
N PHE A 23 -0.85 16.62 -2.87
CA PHE A 23 -0.94 15.20 -2.56
C PHE A 23 -2.37 14.82 -2.16
N SER A 24 -2.84 13.69 -2.67
CA SER A 24 -4.12 13.10 -2.31
C SER A 24 -3.89 11.92 -1.37
N GLU A 25 -3.25 10.87 -1.87
CA GLU A 25 -2.99 9.66 -1.12
C GLU A 25 -1.80 8.86 -1.69
N ALA A 26 -1.28 7.91 -0.92
CA ALA A 26 -0.27 6.96 -1.34
C ALA A 26 -0.71 5.53 -1.06
N ARG A 27 -0.35 4.61 -1.97
CA ARG A 27 -0.63 3.17 -1.84
C ARG A 27 0.56 2.34 -2.28
N ILE A 28 0.65 1.13 -1.75
CA ILE A 28 1.56 0.12 -2.29
C ILE A 28 0.79 -0.76 -3.28
N PHE A 29 1.28 -0.86 -4.51
CA PHE A 29 0.75 -1.75 -5.54
C PHE A 29 1.77 -2.81 -5.96
N GLY A 30 1.29 -3.92 -6.50
CA GLY A 30 2.13 -5.01 -6.97
C GLY A 30 2.30 -6.11 -5.93
N ILE A 31 2.96 -7.20 -6.34
CA ILE A 31 3.16 -8.39 -5.52
C ILE A 31 4.65 -8.70 -5.44
N GLN A 32 5.10 -9.15 -4.26
CA GLN A 32 6.48 -9.56 -4.01
C GLN A 32 7.49 -8.51 -4.53
N LYS A 33 8.39 -8.91 -5.43
CA LYS A 33 9.49 -8.08 -5.97
C LYS A 33 9.04 -6.95 -6.91
N THR A 34 7.75 -6.86 -7.24
CA THR A 34 7.20 -5.80 -8.09
C THR A 34 6.51 -4.69 -7.31
N ARG A 35 6.53 -4.74 -5.97
CA ARG A 35 5.86 -3.74 -5.13
C ARG A 35 6.37 -2.32 -5.39
N LYS A 36 5.45 -1.39 -5.60
CA LYS A 36 5.70 0.03 -5.86
C LYS A 36 4.91 0.89 -4.88
N LEU A 37 5.54 1.93 -4.34
CA LEU A 37 4.86 3.02 -3.66
C LEU A 37 4.35 4.01 -4.72
N VAL A 38 3.04 4.12 -4.88
CA VAL A 38 2.41 4.99 -5.86
C VAL A 38 1.76 6.15 -5.13
N LEU A 39 2.17 7.35 -5.49
CA LEU A 39 1.63 8.61 -4.98
C LEU A 39 0.58 9.13 -5.96
N PHE A 40 -0.57 9.53 -5.43
CA PHE A 40 -1.64 10.15 -6.20
C PHE A 40 -1.73 11.63 -5.90
N PHE A 41 -1.76 12.43 -6.97
CA PHE A 41 -1.86 13.89 -6.89
C PHE A 41 -3.22 14.36 -7.41
N LYS A 42 -3.77 15.40 -6.76
CA LYS A 42 -5.09 15.96 -7.05
C LYS A 42 -5.20 16.49 -8.48
N ASN A 43 -4.10 16.93 -9.07
CA ASN A 43 -4.03 17.49 -10.41
C ASN A 43 -2.65 17.28 -11.07
N GLU A 44 -2.55 17.63 -12.36
CA GLU A 44 -1.33 17.47 -13.14
C GLU A 44 -0.16 18.32 -12.65
N ALA A 45 -0.44 19.49 -12.06
CA ALA A 45 0.60 20.33 -11.48
C ALA A 45 1.38 19.57 -10.39
N GLY A 46 0.69 18.77 -9.57
CA GLY A 46 1.33 17.90 -8.57
C GLY A 46 2.30 16.89 -9.18
N LEU A 47 1.95 16.31 -10.32
CA LEU A 47 2.84 15.39 -11.05
C LEU A 47 4.07 16.09 -11.60
N ILE A 48 3.91 17.29 -12.16
CA ILE A 48 5.02 18.06 -12.71
C ILE A 48 5.97 18.47 -11.57
N PHE A 49 5.45 18.94 -10.44
CA PHE A 49 6.28 19.28 -9.29
C PHE A 49 6.98 18.07 -8.70
N PHE A 50 6.28 16.95 -8.55
CA PHE A 50 6.89 15.72 -8.06
C PHE A 50 7.99 15.23 -8.99
N LYS A 51 7.79 15.27 -10.32
CA LYS A 51 8.84 14.89 -11.28
C LYS A 51 10.12 15.71 -11.10
N LYS A 52 10.00 17.01 -10.81
CA LYS A 52 11.14 17.89 -10.53
C LYS A 52 11.79 17.61 -9.18
N ASP A 53 11.01 17.25 -8.16
CA ASP A 53 11.47 16.97 -6.79
C ASP A 53 11.80 15.49 -6.53
N LYS A 54 11.62 14.60 -7.53
CA LYS A 54 11.62 13.14 -7.35
C LYS A 54 12.88 12.62 -6.67
N GLU A 55 14.05 13.04 -7.15
CA GLU A 55 15.32 12.59 -6.59
C GLU A 55 15.52 13.03 -5.13
N ALA A 56 15.11 14.26 -4.81
CA ALA A 56 15.18 14.77 -3.44
C ALA A 56 14.14 14.06 -2.54
N PHE A 57 12.93 13.80 -3.05
CA PHE A 57 11.93 12.99 -2.39
C PHE A 57 12.45 11.58 -2.07
N LEU A 58 13.08 10.89 -3.02
CA LEU A 58 13.63 9.54 -2.78
C LEU A 58 14.69 9.52 -1.68
N LYS A 59 15.53 10.55 -1.60
CA LYS A 59 16.51 10.70 -0.51
C LYS A 59 15.82 10.85 0.85
N ARG A 60 14.81 11.73 0.95
CA ARG A 60 14.02 11.93 2.18
C ARG A 60 13.25 10.67 2.57
N LEU A 61 12.60 10.02 1.60
CA LEU A 61 11.88 8.77 1.80
C LEU A 61 12.79 7.67 2.35
N ARG A 62 14.02 7.57 1.84
CA ARG A 62 14.99 6.59 2.34
C ARG A 62 15.39 6.85 3.80
N ILE A 63 15.49 8.12 4.19
CA ILE A 63 15.79 8.50 5.58
C ILE A 63 14.61 8.12 6.48
N GLU A 64 13.38 8.51 6.11
CA GLU A 64 12.19 8.17 6.90
C GLU A 64 11.98 6.66 7.00
N TYR A 65 12.14 5.92 5.89
CA TYR A 65 12.02 4.46 5.89
C TYR A 65 13.04 3.78 6.80
N LYS A 66 14.27 4.31 6.87
CA LYS A 66 15.32 3.75 7.73
C LYS A 66 14.99 3.87 9.22
N LYS A 67 14.25 4.91 9.64
CA LYS A 67 13.88 5.10 11.05
C LYS A 67 13.05 3.94 11.60
N ASN A 68 12.17 3.37 10.75
CA ASN A 68 11.25 2.29 11.12
C ASN A 68 11.54 0.98 10.35
N LYS A 69 12.78 0.78 9.88
CA LYS A 69 13.13 -0.31 8.96
C LYS A 69 12.75 -1.69 9.51
N GLU A 70 13.06 -1.97 10.77
CA GLU A 70 12.78 -3.28 11.39
C GLU A 70 11.28 -3.56 11.46
N PHE A 71 10.50 -2.56 11.89
CA PHE A 71 9.05 -2.64 11.91
C PHE A 71 8.48 -2.90 10.51
N TYR A 72 8.96 -2.20 9.49
CA TYR A 72 8.51 -2.40 8.11
C TYR A 72 8.90 -3.78 7.55
N MET A 73 10.08 -4.29 7.88
CA MET A 73 10.49 -5.64 7.48
C MET A 73 9.62 -6.73 8.13
N GLN A 74 9.33 -6.61 9.43
CA GLN A 74 8.49 -7.57 10.15
C GLN A 74 7.05 -7.61 9.62
N ASN A 75 6.52 -6.46 9.20
CA ASN A 75 5.17 -6.35 8.66
C ASN A 75 5.10 -6.50 7.13
N ASP A 76 6.19 -6.90 6.47
CA ASP A 76 6.27 -7.05 5.00
C ASP A 76 5.88 -5.75 4.23
N PHE A 77 6.14 -4.59 4.85
CA PHE A 77 5.92 -3.27 4.26
C PHE A 77 7.14 -2.86 3.42
N ILE A 78 7.30 -3.51 2.27
CA ILE A 78 8.46 -3.35 1.37
C ILE A 78 7.99 -2.92 -0.02
N PHE A 79 8.68 -1.96 -0.61
CA PHE A 79 8.48 -1.52 -1.99
C PHE A 79 9.84 -1.22 -2.64
N TYR A 80 9.91 -1.40 -3.96
CA TYR A 80 11.16 -1.34 -4.73
C TYR A 80 11.21 -0.16 -5.70
N GLN A 81 10.05 0.41 -6.01
CA GLN A 81 9.92 1.54 -6.93
C GLN A 81 8.96 2.58 -6.37
N VAL A 82 9.11 3.82 -6.84
CA VAL A 82 8.21 4.93 -6.55
C VAL A 82 7.68 5.51 -7.85
N GLU A 83 6.36 5.62 -7.93
CA GLU A 83 5.66 6.23 -9.06
C GLU A 83 4.69 7.32 -8.59
N ALA A 84 4.32 8.21 -9.50
CA ALA A 84 3.33 9.24 -9.26
C ALA A 84 2.28 9.20 -10.38
N LYS A 85 1.02 9.30 -9.98
CA LYS A 85 -0.16 9.22 -10.85
C LYS A 85 -1.19 10.28 -10.50
N SER A 86 -2.08 10.58 -11.44
CA SER A 86 -3.23 11.43 -11.16
C SER A 86 -4.26 10.68 -10.32
N VAL A 87 -5.03 11.39 -9.48
CA VAL A 87 -6.20 10.80 -8.80
C VAL A 87 -7.20 10.17 -9.77
N LYS A 88 -7.25 10.63 -11.03
CA LYS A 88 -8.07 10.02 -12.09
C LYS A 88 -7.67 8.57 -12.41
N GLU A 89 -6.43 8.20 -12.10
CA GLU A 89 -5.88 6.85 -12.31
C GLU A 89 -6.03 5.96 -11.07
N ILE A 90 -6.62 6.48 -9.98
CA ILE A 90 -7.04 5.65 -8.87
C ILE A 90 -8.18 4.78 -9.39
N LYS A 91 -7.84 3.54 -9.74
CA LYS A 91 -8.85 2.50 -9.93
C LYS A 91 -9.40 2.16 -8.54
N HIS A 92 -10.49 2.81 -8.15
CA HIS A 92 -11.37 2.25 -7.14
C HIS A 92 -11.91 0.94 -7.73
N ARG A 93 -11.90 -0.15 -6.94
CA ARG A 93 -12.73 -1.30 -7.32
C ARG A 93 -14.16 -0.79 -7.33
N ASP A 94 -14.93 -1.18 -8.34
CA ASP A 94 -16.36 -1.00 -8.26
C ASP A 94 -16.91 -1.82 -7.08
N GLU A 95 -17.99 -1.34 -6.47
CA GLU A 95 -18.59 -1.95 -5.28
C GLU A 95 -18.94 -3.42 -5.50
N GLU A 96 -19.27 -3.80 -6.74
CA GLU A 96 -19.59 -5.18 -7.09
C GLU A 96 -18.34 -6.07 -7.05
N SER A 97 -17.23 -5.63 -7.60
CA SER A 97 -15.93 -6.31 -7.53
C SER A 97 -15.47 -6.46 -6.08
N GLU A 98 -15.71 -5.46 -5.24
CA GLU A 98 -15.39 -5.50 -3.82
C GLU A 98 -16.26 -6.55 -3.09
N ARG A 99 -17.58 -6.56 -3.33
CA ARG A 99 -18.51 -7.57 -2.80
C ARG A 99 -18.18 -8.99 -3.26
N ILE A 100 -17.83 -9.18 -4.53
CA ILE A 100 -17.41 -10.49 -5.06
C ILE A 100 -16.17 -10.99 -4.32
N LEU A 101 -15.20 -10.11 -4.07
CA LEU A 101 -14.01 -10.44 -3.31
C LEU A 101 -14.32 -10.76 -1.86
N GLU A 102 -15.17 -9.99 -1.18
CA GLU A 102 -15.60 -10.26 0.19
C GLU A 102 -16.25 -11.65 0.31
N LYS A 103 -17.18 -11.98 -0.60
CA LYS A 103 -17.79 -13.32 -0.68
C LYS A 103 -16.76 -14.42 -0.92
N GLY A 104 -15.75 -14.15 -1.75
CA GLY A 104 -14.64 -15.08 -2.00
C GLY A 104 -13.81 -15.34 -0.74
N ILE A 105 -13.48 -14.27 -0.01
CA ILE A 105 -12.71 -14.33 1.26
C ILE A 105 -13.49 -15.07 2.33
N GLU A 106 -14.80 -14.81 2.46
CA GLU A 106 -15.67 -15.49 3.41
C GLU A 106 -15.72 -17.00 3.14
N LYS A 107 -15.93 -17.41 1.88
CA LYS A 107 -15.92 -18.83 1.50
C LYS A 107 -14.59 -19.51 1.82
N LEU A 108 -13.46 -18.85 1.53
CA LEU A 108 -12.13 -19.40 1.85
C LEU A 108 -11.92 -19.53 3.36
N SER A 109 -12.39 -18.56 4.14
CA SER A 109 -12.30 -18.59 5.61
C SER A 109 -13.06 -19.78 6.18
N LEU A 110 -14.29 -20.02 5.72
CA LEU A 110 -15.10 -21.17 6.11
C LEU A 110 -14.46 -22.52 5.74
N ILE A 111 -13.81 -22.60 4.58
CA ILE A 111 -13.08 -23.82 4.17
C ILE A 111 -11.91 -24.08 5.11
N ILE A 112 -11.15 -23.04 5.46
CA ILE A 112 -10.01 -23.15 6.40
C ILE A 112 -10.47 -23.58 7.79
N GLU A 113 -11.57 -23.01 8.30
CA GLU A 113 -12.15 -23.42 9.59
C GLU A 113 -12.56 -24.89 9.60
N LYS A 114 -13.30 -25.33 8.58
CA LYS A 114 -13.68 -26.75 8.43
C LYS A 114 -12.47 -27.68 8.35
N GLN A 115 -11.38 -27.25 7.71
CA GLN A 115 -10.14 -28.03 7.67
C GLN A 115 -9.46 -28.12 9.04
N LYS A 116 -9.47 -27.04 9.83
CA LYS A 116 -8.94 -27.03 11.21
C LYS A 116 -9.76 -27.94 12.13
N GLU A 117 -11.08 -27.88 12.06
CA GLU A 117 -11.98 -28.74 12.86
C GLU A 117 -11.77 -30.23 12.56
N ARG A 118 -11.66 -30.59 11.27
CA ARG A 118 -11.35 -31.96 10.85
C ARG A 118 -10.00 -32.44 11.35
N LYS A 119 -8.99 -31.56 11.39
CA LYS A 119 -7.65 -31.90 11.88
C LYS A 119 -7.64 -32.11 13.40
N ASN A 120 -8.41 -31.32 14.15
CA ASN A 120 -8.52 -31.47 15.60
C ASN A 120 -9.32 -32.72 16.01
N ASN A 121 -10.32 -33.11 15.23
CA ASN A 121 -11.12 -34.31 15.47
C ASN A 121 -10.45 -35.62 14.98
N ALA A 122 -9.32 -35.52 14.27
CA ALA A 122 -8.56 -36.66 13.75
C ALA A 122 -7.41 -37.13 14.66
N ILE A 123 -7.23 -36.50 15.83
CA ILE A 123 -6.29 -36.97 16.86
C ILE A 123 -7.09 -37.85 17.83
N PRO A 124 -6.97 -39.19 17.79
CA PRO A 124 -7.59 -40.04 18.80
C PRO A 124 -6.86 -39.84 20.14
N ALA A 125 -7.64 -39.78 21.21
CA ALA A 125 -7.18 -39.82 22.60
C ALA A 125 -6.50 -41.15 22.94
#